data_AF-A0A1Y0I5J3-F1
#
_entry.id   AF-A0A1Y0I5J3-F1
#
_cell.length_a   1.000
_cell.length_b   1.000
_cell.length_c   1.000
_cell.angle_alpha   90.00
_cell.angle_beta   90.00
_cell.angle_gamma   90.00
#
_symmetry.space_group_name_H-M   'P 1'
#
loop_
_entity.id
_entity.type
_entity.pdbx_description
1 polymer ?
#
loop_
_entity_poly.entity_id
_entity_poly.type
_entity_poly.pdbx_seq_one_letter_code
_entity_poly.pdbx_strand_id
1 'polypeptide(L)'
;MNVDRKLFERKDEILSYMRDRAEESYGEIVRTYGEAEYKKRASGINKKIIATTDNIKSIILQRARSQNWEKEEVLKNILVVTYSSYVIMIEFRNRAWPYEYMAFARRIGELWEPFCKLCFDYPIRSDVELYEAPLFSEVKEQLQEEIRVYINSLNITDDEKENLLEYYDKVWSLVTSGEIKLELDLHFKIDGRKYNIDFKSGFQSNEKGNTNRLLLVASIYKNIVGGDNECMLFVRANEDDNNHYLQTLKNSGIWDVSCGEETYQQISEYSGFNLAGWIQDNIDWSSDLSDDTIQYFRDNDLEKYLTW
;
A
#
# COMPACT_ATOMS: atom_id res chain seq x y z
N MET A 1 9.31 27.78 -4.60
CA MET A 1 9.97 26.77 -3.76
C MET A 1 11.24 26.27 -4.44
N ASN A 2 12.39 26.29 -3.76
CA ASN A 2 13.65 25.74 -4.29
C ASN A 2 13.84 24.29 -3.83
N VAL A 3 14.03 23.35 -4.76
CA VAL A 3 14.19 21.92 -4.46
C VAL A 3 15.67 21.57 -4.29
N ASP A 4 16.15 21.35 -3.07
CA ASP A 4 17.53 20.92 -2.81
C ASP A 4 17.57 19.70 -1.88
N ARG A 5 18.78 19.23 -1.56
CA ARG A 5 18.98 18.00 -0.78
C ARG A 5 18.36 18.06 0.62
N LYS A 6 18.09 19.26 1.13
CA LYS A 6 17.51 19.52 2.46
C LYS A 6 16.09 20.08 2.38
N LEU A 7 15.38 19.85 1.27
CA LEU A 7 13.98 20.29 1.15
C LEU A 7 13.11 19.71 2.29
N PHE A 8 13.42 18.52 2.80
CA PHE A 8 12.77 17.90 3.95
C PHE A 8 12.80 18.71 5.24
N GLU A 9 13.77 19.62 5.40
CA GLU A 9 13.85 20.52 6.57
C GLU A 9 12.88 21.71 6.44
N ARG A 10 12.20 21.88 5.30
CA ARG A 10 11.37 23.04 4.95
C ARG A 10 9.91 22.66 4.68
N LYS A 11 9.35 21.79 5.53
CA LYS A 11 7.95 21.30 5.44
C LYS A 11 6.95 22.45 5.22
N ASP A 12 7.06 23.54 5.98
CA ASP A 12 6.13 24.67 5.89
C ASP A 12 6.18 25.38 4.52
N GLU A 13 7.36 25.47 3.89
CA GLU A 13 7.51 26.01 2.54
C GLU A 13 6.77 25.12 1.51
N ILE A 14 6.84 23.80 1.70
CA ILE A 14 6.17 22.81 0.84
C ILE A 14 4.66 22.90 1.02
N LEU A 15 4.17 22.89 2.27
CA LEU A 15 2.76 23.02 2.59
C LEU A 15 2.18 24.31 2.00
N SER A 16 2.85 25.45 2.22
CA SER A 16 2.42 26.73 1.63
C SER A 16 2.37 26.66 0.12
N TYR A 17 3.43 26.18 -0.53
CA TYR A 17 3.48 26.07 -1.99
C TYR A 17 2.37 25.16 -2.54
N MET A 18 2.17 23.99 -1.94
CA MET A 18 1.15 23.04 -2.41
C MET A 18 -0.26 23.56 -2.16
N ARG A 19 -0.50 24.24 -1.04
CA ARG A 19 -1.79 24.86 -0.71
C ARG A 19 -2.13 25.97 -1.69
N ASP A 20 -1.17 26.83 -2.04
CA ASP A 20 -1.36 27.90 -3.04
C ASP A 20 -1.72 27.33 -4.42
N ARG A 21 -1.00 26.28 -4.87
CA ARG A 21 -1.27 25.59 -6.15
C ARG A 21 -2.64 24.89 -6.14
N ALA A 22 -3.04 24.33 -5.01
CA ALA A 22 -4.33 23.68 -4.85
C ALA A 22 -5.47 24.72 -4.85
N GLU A 23 -5.29 25.89 -4.22
CA GLU A 23 -6.28 26.96 -4.19
C GLU A 23 -6.55 27.51 -5.60
N GLU A 24 -5.49 27.77 -6.37
CA GLU A 24 -5.62 28.17 -7.79
C GLU A 24 -6.41 27.13 -8.59
N SER A 25 -6.02 25.86 -8.47
CA SER A 25 -6.67 24.76 -9.18
C SER A 25 -8.13 24.58 -8.75
N TYR A 26 -8.43 24.75 -7.45
CA TYR A 26 -9.77 24.61 -6.91
C TYR A 26 -10.68 25.73 -7.41
N GLY A 27 -10.16 26.96 -7.50
CA GLY A 27 -10.86 28.10 -8.10
C GLY A 27 -11.33 27.85 -9.54
N GLU A 28 -10.52 27.16 -10.36
CA GLU A 28 -10.92 26.74 -11.71
C GLU A 28 -12.00 25.65 -11.69
N ILE A 29 -11.87 24.69 -10.77
CA ILE A 29 -12.77 23.53 -10.65
C ILE A 29 -14.17 23.98 -10.23
N VAL A 30 -14.29 24.89 -9.25
CA VAL A 30 -15.60 25.37 -8.79
C VAL A 30 -16.34 26.23 -9.81
N ARG A 31 -15.60 26.84 -10.75
CA ARG A 31 -16.18 27.53 -11.92
C ARG A 31 -16.68 26.56 -12.98
N THR A 32 -16.07 25.38 -13.06
CA THR A 32 -16.39 24.35 -14.07
C THR A 32 -17.55 23.47 -13.62
N TYR A 33 -17.59 23.08 -12.35
CA TYR A 33 -18.57 22.15 -11.79
C TYR A 33 -19.40 22.83 -10.71
N GLY A 34 -20.71 22.63 -10.71
CA GLY A 34 -21.62 23.18 -9.70
C GLY A 34 -21.46 22.52 -8.32
N GLU A 35 -22.09 23.09 -7.28
CA GLU A 35 -22.00 22.57 -5.91
C GLU A 35 -22.57 21.15 -5.76
N ALA A 36 -23.65 20.84 -6.48
CA ALA A 36 -24.24 19.51 -6.52
C ALA A 36 -23.30 18.44 -7.13
N GLU A 37 -22.24 18.85 -7.83
CA GLU A 37 -21.25 17.99 -8.45
C GLU A 37 -20.00 17.77 -7.57
N TYR A 38 -20.19 17.77 -6.24
CA TYR A 38 -19.13 17.63 -5.24
C TYR A 38 -18.17 16.45 -5.50
N LYS A 39 -18.65 15.32 -6.03
CA LYS A 39 -17.80 14.17 -6.40
C LYS A 39 -16.82 14.51 -7.54
N LYS A 40 -17.28 15.26 -8.54
CA LYS A 40 -16.42 15.72 -9.65
C LYS A 40 -15.43 16.76 -9.17
N ARG A 41 -15.86 17.68 -8.28
CA ARG A 41 -14.95 18.65 -7.64
C ARG A 41 -13.85 17.94 -6.86
N ALA A 42 -14.21 17.01 -5.97
CA ALA A 42 -13.27 16.24 -5.16
C ALA A 42 -12.29 15.41 -6.03
N SER A 43 -12.79 14.70 -7.05
CA SER A 43 -11.94 13.94 -7.97
C SER A 43 -11.02 14.86 -8.80
N GLY A 44 -11.53 15.99 -9.27
CA GLY A 44 -10.79 16.97 -10.05
C GLY A 44 -9.63 17.57 -9.27
N ILE A 45 -9.87 18.01 -8.03
CA ILE A 45 -8.82 18.62 -7.21
C ILE A 45 -7.78 17.58 -6.78
N ASN A 46 -8.21 16.36 -6.45
CA ASN A 46 -7.30 15.27 -6.12
C ASN A 46 -6.32 14.97 -7.27
N LYS A 47 -6.80 14.97 -8.53
CA LYS A 47 -5.94 14.78 -9.71
C LYS A 47 -4.91 15.92 -9.87
N LYS A 48 -5.31 17.16 -9.61
CA LYS A 48 -4.41 18.33 -9.69
C LYS A 48 -3.34 18.31 -8.61
N ILE A 49 -3.70 17.89 -7.39
CA ILE A 49 -2.75 17.74 -6.29
C ILE A 49 -1.75 16.64 -6.62
N ILE A 50 -2.21 15.45 -7.03
CA ILE A 50 -1.32 14.33 -7.44
C ILE A 50 -0.34 14.78 -8.52
N ALA A 51 -0.83 15.45 -9.58
CA ALA A 51 0.05 15.93 -10.65
C ALA A 51 1.10 16.95 -10.16
N THR A 52 0.74 17.80 -9.19
CA THR A 52 1.68 18.75 -8.57
C THR A 52 2.74 18.01 -7.76
N THR A 53 2.33 17.02 -6.97
CA THR A 53 3.21 16.16 -6.17
C THR A 53 4.18 15.39 -7.06
N ASP A 54 3.70 14.77 -8.13
CA ASP A 54 4.52 14.01 -9.07
C ASP A 54 5.56 14.90 -9.77
N ASN A 55 5.19 16.13 -10.12
CA ASN A 55 6.13 17.11 -10.67
C ASN A 55 7.25 17.43 -9.67
N ILE A 56 6.92 17.66 -8.39
CA ILE A 56 7.93 17.93 -7.35
C ILE A 56 8.85 16.70 -7.16
N LYS A 57 8.27 15.49 -7.07
CA LYS A 57 9.03 14.24 -6.95
C LYS A 57 9.97 14.04 -8.14
N SER A 58 9.51 14.30 -9.36
CA SER A 58 10.35 14.22 -10.56
C SER A 58 11.55 15.17 -10.49
N ILE A 59 11.34 16.41 -10.03
CA ILE A 59 12.42 17.39 -9.85
C ILE A 59 13.42 16.92 -8.77
N ILE A 60 12.92 16.38 -7.64
CA ILE A 60 13.77 15.78 -6.59
C ILE A 60 14.66 14.70 -7.19
N LEU A 61 14.08 13.73 -7.92
CA LEU A 61 14.83 12.61 -8.50
C LEU A 61 15.84 13.07 -9.56
N GLN A 62 15.49 14.07 -10.37
CA GLN A 62 16.42 14.64 -11.35
C GLN A 62 17.60 15.34 -10.67
N ARG A 63 17.34 16.15 -9.63
CA ARG A 63 18.40 16.84 -8.88
C ARG A 63 19.26 15.86 -8.09
N ALA A 64 18.65 14.87 -7.45
CA ALA A 64 19.36 13.81 -6.75
C ALA A 64 20.35 13.06 -7.64
N ARG A 65 19.94 12.69 -8.86
CA ARG A 65 20.82 12.04 -9.85
C ARG A 65 21.94 12.95 -10.32
N SER A 66 21.64 14.20 -10.64
CA SER A 66 22.64 15.16 -11.17
C SER A 66 23.65 15.63 -10.13
N GLN A 67 23.30 15.59 -8.84
CA GLN A 67 24.12 16.09 -7.75
C GLN A 67 24.58 14.98 -6.78
N ASN A 68 24.30 13.71 -7.11
CA ASN A 68 24.62 12.54 -6.30
C ASN A 68 24.19 12.69 -4.83
N TRP A 69 22.89 12.90 -4.60
CA TRP A 69 22.36 12.92 -3.23
C TRP A 69 22.41 11.52 -2.61
N GLU A 70 22.54 11.48 -1.29
CA GLU A 70 22.48 10.23 -0.54
C GLU A 70 21.06 9.64 -0.60
N LYS A 71 20.94 8.31 -0.54
CA LYS A 71 19.64 7.62 -0.58
C LYS A 71 18.69 8.12 0.50
N GLU A 72 19.21 8.37 1.70
CA GLU A 72 18.43 8.86 2.83
C GLU A 72 17.91 10.29 2.60
N GLU A 73 18.71 11.16 1.97
CA GLU A 73 18.27 12.49 1.58
C GLU A 73 17.13 12.40 0.55
N VAL A 74 17.23 11.51 -0.44
CA VAL A 74 16.16 11.28 -1.42
C VAL A 74 14.89 10.82 -0.73
N LEU A 75 14.96 9.79 0.10
CA LEU A 75 13.78 9.24 0.79
C LEU A 75 13.12 10.29 1.69
N LYS A 76 13.88 11.03 2.52
CA LYS A 76 13.32 12.09 3.38
C LYS A 76 12.60 13.18 2.58
N ASN A 77 13.17 13.59 1.44
CA ASN A 77 12.53 14.57 0.56
C ASN A 77 11.24 14.03 -0.07
N ILE A 78 11.21 12.77 -0.49
CA ILE A 78 10.01 12.12 -1.02
C ILE A 78 8.93 11.95 0.06
N LEU A 79 9.31 11.58 1.29
CA LEU A 79 8.40 11.44 2.43
C LEU A 79 7.72 12.76 2.76
N VAL A 80 8.48 13.86 2.96
CA VAL A 80 7.87 15.15 3.33
C VAL A 80 6.92 15.68 2.25
N VAL A 81 7.25 15.49 0.97
CA VAL A 81 6.42 15.95 -0.15
C VAL A 81 5.16 15.11 -0.26
N THR A 82 5.27 13.79 -0.02
CA THR A 82 4.12 12.90 -0.02
C THR A 82 3.19 13.20 1.16
N TYR A 83 3.75 13.38 2.36
CA TYR A 83 2.97 13.77 3.54
C TYR A 83 2.26 15.12 3.33
N SER A 84 3.00 16.14 2.86
CA SER A 84 2.43 17.45 2.55
C SER A 84 1.30 17.33 1.52
N SER A 85 1.47 16.50 0.49
CA SER A 85 0.40 16.19 -0.47
C SER A 85 -0.84 15.63 0.21
N TYR A 86 -0.68 14.74 1.19
CA TYR A 86 -1.81 14.14 1.89
C TYR A 86 -2.57 15.13 2.74
N VAL A 87 -1.87 16.03 3.44
CA VAL A 87 -2.48 17.16 4.15
C VAL A 87 -3.36 17.96 3.20
N ILE A 88 -2.82 18.40 2.06
CA ILE A 88 -3.58 19.20 1.08
C ILE A 88 -4.73 18.39 0.44
N MET A 89 -4.55 17.10 0.17
CA MET A 89 -5.62 16.23 -0.32
C MET A 89 -6.77 16.11 0.66
N ILE A 90 -6.48 16.00 1.96
CA ILE A 90 -7.49 15.95 3.02
C ILE A 90 -8.26 17.26 3.09
N GLU A 91 -7.56 18.41 3.15
CA GLU A 91 -8.17 19.75 3.22
C GLU A 91 -9.14 19.99 2.05
N PHE A 92 -8.65 19.82 0.81
CA PHE A 92 -9.43 20.16 -0.37
C PHE A 92 -10.50 19.13 -0.69
N ARG A 93 -10.30 17.84 -0.35
CA ARG A 93 -11.39 16.86 -0.41
C ARG A 93 -12.46 17.29 0.58
N ASN A 94 -12.12 17.56 1.84
CA ASN A 94 -13.11 17.93 2.87
C ASN A 94 -13.89 19.20 2.47
N ARG A 95 -13.22 20.19 1.89
CA ARG A 95 -13.85 21.40 1.37
C ARG A 95 -14.83 21.13 0.22
N ALA A 96 -14.47 20.24 -0.71
CA ALA A 96 -15.30 19.90 -1.86
C ALA A 96 -16.46 18.97 -1.49
N TRP A 97 -16.19 18.03 -0.59
CA TRP A 97 -17.09 17.00 -0.10
C TRP A 97 -16.66 16.70 1.35
N PRO A 98 -17.40 17.18 2.36
CA PRO A 98 -17.04 16.96 3.75
C PRO A 98 -16.97 15.49 4.12
N TYR A 99 -16.04 15.14 5.01
CA TYR A 99 -15.85 13.76 5.44
C TYR A 99 -16.86 13.34 6.51
N GLU A 100 -17.57 12.25 6.25
CA GLU A 100 -18.16 11.41 7.30
C GLU A 100 -17.12 10.45 7.91
N TYR A 101 -17.36 9.97 9.14
CA TYR A 101 -16.40 9.15 9.89
C TYR A 101 -15.91 7.92 9.11
N MET A 102 -16.80 7.20 8.41
CA MET A 102 -16.41 6.01 7.64
C MET A 102 -15.49 6.37 6.48
N ALA A 103 -15.79 7.47 5.77
CA ALA A 103 -14.99 7.91 4.65
C ALA A 103 -13.63 8.42 5.13
N PHE A 104 -13.58 9.10 6.27
CA PHE A 104 -12.33 9.61 6.82
C PHE A 104 -11.43 8.50 7.36
N ALA A 105 -11.97 7.60 8.19
CA ALA A 105 -11.21 6.48 8.75
C ALA A 105 -10.60 5.61 7.64
N ARG A 106 -11.41 5.31 6.60
CA ARG A 106 -10.91 4.60 5.40
C ARG A 106 -9.82 5.39 4.70
N ARG A 107 -10.02 6.70 4.52
CA ARG A 107 -9.05 7.56 3.84
C ARG A 107 -7.70 7.57 4.53
N ILE A 108 -7.65 7.69 5.85
CA ILE A 108 -6.37 7.66 6.57
C ILE A 108 -5.67 6.29 6.39
N GLY A 109 -6.43 5.20 6.39
CA GLY A 109 -5.89 3.87 6.08
C GLY A 109 -5.34 3.75 4.66
N GLU A 110 -6.07 4.24 3.65
CA GLU A 110 -5.65 4.26 2.24
C GLU A 110 -4.38 5.09 1.98
N LEU A 111 -4.11 6.08 2.83
CA LEU A 111 -2.93 6.95 2.72
C LEU A 111 -1.71 6.34 3.42
N TRP A 112 -1.90 5.52 4.44
CA TRP A 112 -0.83 4.95 5.25
C TRP A 112 0.00 3.89 4.49
N GLU A 113 -0.66 2.96 3.80
CA GLU A 113 0.02 1.92 3.03
C GLU A 113 1.01 2.48 1.99
N PRO A 114 0.58 3.34 1.02
CA PRO A 114 1.50 3.87 0.03
C PRO A 114 2.60 4.73 0.66
N PHE A 115 2.35 5.32 1.83
CA PHE A 115 3.39 6.04 2.57
C PHE A 115 4.49 5.09 3.08
N CYS A 116 4.10 3.96 3.67
CA CYS A 116 5.05 2.95 4.14
C CYS A 116 5.86 2.34 2.99
N LYS A 117 5.21 2.12 1.84
CA LYS A 117 5.86 1.58 0.64
C LYS A 117 6.98 2.46 0.09
N LEU A 118 6.99 3.77 0.38
CA LEU A 118 8.08 4.65 -0.02
C LEU A 118 9.44 4.20 0.50
N CYS A 119 9.48 3.57 1.68
CA CYS A 119 10.72 3.01 2.24
C CYS A 119 11.29 1.86 1.38
N PHE A 120 10.45 1.17 0.62
CA PHE A 120 10.84 0.07 -0.27
C PHE A 120 11.01 0.52 -1.73
N ASP A 121 10.30 1.58 -2.13
CA ASP A 121 10.52 2.25 -3.43
C ASP A 121 11.86 2.99 -3.46
N TYR A 122 12.33 3.47 -2.30
CA TYR A 122 13.60 4.19 -2.11
C TYR A 122 14.39 3.60 -0.93
N PRO A 123 14.81 2.32 -0.99
CA PRO A 123 15.43 1.65 0.15
C PRO A 123 16.84 2.17 0.41
N ILE A 124 17.14 2.38 1.70
CA ILE A 124 18.49 2.74 2.16
C ILE A 124 19.41 1.54 1.93
N ARG A 125 18.93 0.37 2.32
CA ARG A 125 19.54 -0.92 1.99
C ARG A 125 19.70 -1.09 0.48
N SER A 126 20.87 -1.57 0.05
CA SER A 126 21.21 -1.76 -1.37
C SER A 126 20.87 -3.13 -1.91
N ASP A 127 20.64 -4.09 -1.02
CA ASP A 127 20.30 -5.49 -1.27
C ASP A 127 18.79 -5.75 -1.40
N VAL A 128 17.97 -4.70 -1.21
CA VAL A 128 16.52 -4.75 -1.41
C VAL A 128 16.21 -4.55 -2.88
N GLU A 129 15.58 -5.57 -3.49
CA GLU A 129 15.15 -5.52 -4.88
C GLU A 129 13.65 -5.81 -4.98
N LEU A 130 12.89 -4.87 -5.55
CA LEU A 130 11.47 -5.11 -5.88
C LEU A 130 11.35 -6.12 -7.03
N TYR A 131 10.32 -6.94 -7.01
CA TYR A 131 10.00 -7.85 -8.13
C TYR A 131 8.50 -7.88 -8.42
N GLU A 132 8.14 -8.32 -9.62
CA GLU A 132 6.75 -8.53 -10.01
C GLU A 132 6.29 -9.92 -9.61
N ALA A 133 5.15 -9.98 -8.91
CA ALA A 133 4.52 -11.25 -8.54
C ALA A 133 4.09 -12.04 -9.79
N PRO A 134 4.14 -13.38 -9.74
CA PRO A 134 3.61 -14.20 -10.83
C PRO A 134 2.09 -14.06 -10.91
N LEU A 135 1.54 -14.17 -12.11
CA LEU A 135 0.10 -14.21 -12.29
C LEU A 135 -0.46 -15.55 -11.79
N PHE A 136 -1.66 -15.53 -11.22
CA PHE A 136 -2.31 -16.78 -10.80
C PHE A 136 -2.52 -17.74 -11.98
N SER A 137 -2.77 -17.21 -13.19
CA SER A 137 -2.87 -18.01 -14.41
C SER A 137 -1.58 -18.75 -14.73
N GLU A 138 -0.42 -18.11 -14.55
CA GLU A 138 0.90 -18.72 -14.80
C GLU A 138 1.17 -19.83 -13.80
N VAL A 139 0.92 -19.57 -12.50
CA VAL A 139 1.07 -20.56 -11.44
C VAL A 139 0.16 -21.77 -11.68
N LYS A 140 -1.08 -21.51 -12.11
CA LYS A 140 -2.05 -22.55 -12.46
C LYS A 140 -1.58 -23.38 -13.65
N GLU A 141 -1.14 -22.75 -14.73
CA GLU A 141 -0.64 -23.47 -15.92
C GLU A 141 0.57 -24.33 -15.57
N GLN A 142 1.49 -23.82 -14.75
CA GLN A 142 2.65 -24.58 -14.29
C GLN A 142 2.25 -25.82 -13.49
N LEU A 143 1.34 -25.68 -12.52
CA LEU A 143 0.80 -26.83 -11.77
C LEU A 143 0.08 -27.83 -12.67
N GLN A 144 -0.67 -27.31 -13.65
CA GLN A 144 -1.38 -28.15 -14.59
C GLN A 144 -0.41 -29.01 -15.40
N GLU A 145 0.65 -28.40 -15.93
CA GLU A 145 1.67 -29.09 -16.69
C GLU A 145 2.46 -30.08 -15.82
N GLU A 146 2.85 -29.70 -14.61
CA GLU A 146 3.60 -30.58 -13.69
C GLU A 146 2.84 -31.88 -13.41
N ILE A 147 1.54 -31.80 -13.10
CA ILE A 147 0.72 -32.97 -12.82
C ILE A 147 0.51 -33.81 -14.09
N ARG A 148 0.32 -33.17 -15.26
CA ARG A 148 0.22 -33.91 -16.53
C ARG A 148 1.51 -34.67 -16.85
N VAL A 149 2.67 -34.03 -16.68
CA VAL A 149 3.98 -34.66 -16.84
C VAL A 149 4.13 -35.84 -15.87
N TYR A 150 3.73 -35.66 -14.60
CA TYR A 150 3.73 -36.74 -13.61
C TYR A 150 2.85 -37.91 -14.03
N ILE A 151 1.59 -37.68 -14.41
CA ILE A 151 0.66 -38.73 -14.89
C ILE A 151 1.25 -39.46 -16.10
N ASN A 152 1.82 -38.72 -17.05
CA ASN A 152 2.42 -39.31 -18.25
C ASN A 152 3.66 -40.17 -17.94
N SER A 153 4.39 -39.85 -16.86
CA SER A 153 5.54 -40.62 -16.39
C SER A 153 5.19 -41.93 -15.68
N LEU A 154 3.93 -42.12 -15.28
CA LEU A 154 3.50 -43.33 -14.58
C LEU A 154 3.61 -44.57 -15.49
N ASN A 155 4.04 -45.68 -14.90
CA ASN A 155 4.14 -46.97 -15.58
C ASN A 155 2.78 -47.71 -15.54
N ILE A 156 1.77 -47.12 -16.16
CA ILE A 156 0.39 -47.63 -16.30
C ILE A 156 0.00 -47.66 -17.78
N THR A 157 -1.13 -48.29 -18.11
CA THR A 157 -1.60 -48.37 -19.51
C THR A 157 -2.02 -47.01 -20.04
N ASP A 158 -1.97 -46.83 -21.37
CA ASP A 158 -2.37 -45.57 -22.01
C ASP A 158 -3.85 -45.24 -21.74
N ASP A 159 -4.72 -46.25 -21.74
CA ASP A 159 -6.15 -46.10 -21.39
C ASP A 159 -6.32 -45.58 -19.95
N GLU A 160 -5.51 -46.05 -18.99
CA GLU A 160 -5.55 -45.57 -17.61
C GLU A 160 -5.05 -44.12 -17.50
N LYS A 161 -4.01 -43.74 -18.29
CA LYS A 161 -3.53 -42.35 -18.34
C LYS A 161 -4.59 -41.41 -18.88
N GLU A 162 -5.24 -41.78 -19.99
CA GLU A 162 -6.29 -40.96 -20.60
C GLU A 162 -7.45 -40.74 -19.62
N ASN A 163 -7.90 -41.79 -18.94
CA ASN A 163 -8.93 -41.68 -17.91
C ASN A 163 -8.50 -40.76 -16.75
N LEU A 164 -7.27 -40.87 -16.25
CA LEU A 164 -6.76 -40.00 -15.19
C LEU A 164 -6.72 -38.53 -15.60
N LEU A 165 -6.26 -38.24 -16.82
CA LEU A 165 -6.24 -36.89 -17.37
C LEU A 165 -7.67 -36.34 -17.53
N GLU A 166 -8.63 -37.16 -17.95
CA GLU A 166 -10.02 -36.73 -18.08
C GLU A 166 -10.64 -36.39 -16.71
N TYR A 167 -10.41 -37.20 -15.67
CA TYR A 167 -10.86 -36.89 -14.31
C TYR A 167 -10.19 -35.63 -13.75
N TYR A 168 -8.90 -35.47 -14.01
CA TYR A 168 -8.15 -34.29 -13.63
C TYR A 168 -8.72 -33.01 -14.26
N ASP A 169 -9.01 -33.04 -15.55
CA ASP A 169 -9.58 -31.91 -16.28
C ASP A 169 -10.99 -31.57 -15.78
N LYS A 170 -11.79 -32.58 -15.44
CA LYS A 170 -13.09 -32.39 -14.77
C LYS A 170 -12.92 -31.68 -13.43
N VAL A 171 -11.98 -32.09 -12.57
CA VAL A 171 -11.72 -31.43 -11.28
C VAL A 171 -11.30 -29.98 -11.49
N TRP A 172 -10.36 -29.71 -12.41
CA TRP A 172 -9.91 -28.35 -12.67
C TRP A 172 -11.03 -27.45 -13.21
N SER A 173 -11.92 -27.97 -14.04
CA SER A 173 -13.08 -27.21 -14.54
C SER A 173 -14.00 -26.68 -13.42
N LEU A 174 -14.00 -27.33 -12.24
CA LEU A 174 -14.78 -26.91 -11.08
C LEU A 174 -14.04 -25.84 -10.24
N VAL A 175 -12.71 -25.89 -10.21
CA VAL A 175 -11.85 -24.98 -9.43
C VAL A 175 -11.72 -23.59 -10.09
N THR A 176 -11.97 -23.47 -11.39
CA THR A 176 -11.80 -22.22 -12.17
C THR A 176 -12.88 -21.15 -11.97
N SER A 177 -13.78 -21.29 -10.99
CA SER A 177 -14.94 -20.38 -10.83
C SER A 177 -14.64 -19.04 -10.13
N GLY A 178 -13.37 -18.74 -9.80
CA GLY A 178 -12.96 -17.47 -9.18
C GLY A 178 -11.69 -16.88 -9.76
N GLU A 179 -11.63 -15.55 -9.86
CA GLU A 179 -10.42 -14.79 -10.19
C GLU A 179 -9.59 -14.57 -8.92
N ILE A 180 -8.57 -15.41 -8.70
CA ILE A 180 -7.58 -15.21 -7.65
C ILE A 180 -6.51 -14.27 -8.19
N LYS A 181 -6.19 -13.24 -7.40
CA LYS A 181 -5.07 -12.32 -7.65
C LYS A 181 -3.99 -12.58 -6.62
N LEU A 182 -2.80 -12.92 -7.10
CA LEU A 182 -1.62 -13.19 -6.26
C LEU A 182 -0.86 -11.91 -5.93
N GLU A 183 -1.16 -10.82 -6.62
CA GLU A 183 -0.59 -9.52 -6.37
C GLU A 183 -1.03 -9.04 -4.98
N LEU A 184 -0.12 -9.19 -4.02
CA LEU A 184 -0.16 -8.49 -2.75
C LEU A 184 0.38 -7.06 -2.89
N ASP A 185 0.37 -6.30 -1.80
CA ASP A 185 0.69 -4.89 -1.83
C ASP A 185 2.17 -4.62 -2.12
N LEU A 186 3.08 -5.48 -1.67
CA LEU A 186 4.52 -5.29 -1.86
C LEU A 186 5.25 -6.63 -2.01
N HIS A 187 6.17 -6.70 -2.98
CA HIS A 187 7.00 -7.87 -3.23
C HIS A 187 8.45 -7.43 -3.39
N PHE A 188 9.33 -7.97 -2.57
CA PHE A 188 10.75 -7.67 -2.61
C PHE A 188 11.59 -8.89 -2.24
N LYS A 189 12.85 -8.89 -2.65
CA LYS A 189 13.81 -9.93 -2.30
C LYS A 189 15.06 -9.33 -1.66
N ILE A 190 15.65 -10.11 -0.76
CA ILE A 190 16.93 -9.84 -0.10
C ILE A 190 17.70 -11.15 -0.11
N ASP A 191 18.95 -11.13 -0.61
CA ASP A 191 19.83 -12.31 -0.67
C ASP A 191 19.17 -13.57 -1.25
N GLY A 192 18.30 -13.40 -2.25
CA GLY A 192 17.58 -14.49 -2.92
C GLY A 192 16.33 -14.99 -2.21
N ARG A 193 16.06 -14.56 -0.97
CA ARG A 193 14.79 -14.82 -0.27
C ARG A 193 13.74 -13.83 -0.72
N LYS A 194 12.51 -14.31 -0.93
CA LYS A 194 11.38 -13.51 -1.40
C LYS A 194 10.44 -13.20 -0.25
N TYR A 195 9.96 -11.97 -0.22
CA TYR A 195 9.09 -11.45 0.80
C TYR A 195 7.86 -10.84 0.13
N ASN A 196 6.69 -11.33 0.51
CA ASN A 196 5.40 -10.92 -0.04
C ASN A 196 4.57 -10.31 1.09
N ILE A 197 4.35 -9.00 1.05
CA ILE A 197 3.68 -8.24 2.10
C ILE A 197 2.28 -7.80 1.65
N ASP A 198 1.30 -7.99 2.53
CA ASP A 198 0.00 -7.32 2.47
C ASP A 198 -0.09 -6.33 3.65
N PHE A 199 -0.57 -5.11 3.40
CA PHE A 199 -0.72 -4.05 4.38
C PHE A 199 -2.18 -3.92 4.81
N LYS A 200 -2.40 -3.74 6.11
CA LYS A 200 -3.73 -3.44 6.66
C LYS A 200 -3.68 -2.33 7.67
N SER A 201 -4.61 -1.40 7.57
CA SER A 201 -4.79 -0.39 8.62
C SER A 201 -5.32 -1.00 9.93
N GLY A 202 -6.08 -2.09 9.84
CA GLY A 202 -6.62 -2.87 10.97
C GLY A 202 -7.74 -3.82 10.50
N PHE A 203 -8.20 -4.69 11.39
CA PHE A 203 -9.24 -5.69 11.15
C PHE A 203 -10.51 -5.40 11.96
N GLN A 204 -11.61 -5.10 11.27
CA GLN A 204 -12.91 -4.77 11.87
C GLN A 204 -14.01 -5.76 11.44
N SER A 205 -15.27 -5.51 11.84
CA SER A 205 -16.41 -6.44 11.81
C SER A 205 -16.86 -6.94 10.43
N ASN A 206 -16.17 -6.61 9.33
CA ASN A 206 -16.50 -7.02 7.97
C ASN A 206 -15.29 -7.52 7.14
N GLU A 207 -14.43 -8.35 7.74
CA GLU A 207 -13.19 -8.81 7.08
C GLU A 207 -13.21 -10.28 6.63
N LYS A 208 -14.34 -11.01 6.75
CA LYS A 208 -14.38 -12.46 6.44
C LYS A 208 -13.92 -12.79 5.02
N GLY A 209 -14.42 -12.08 4.01
CA GLY A 209 -14.07 -12.32 2.60
C GLY A 209 -12.59 -12.04 2.34
N ASN A 210 -12.08 -10.93 2.86
CA ASN A 210 -10.67 -10.55 2.75
C ASN A 210 -9.75 -11.54 3.48
N THR A 211 -10.16 -12.02 4.67
CA THR A 211 -9.44 -13.04 5.44
C THR A 211 -9.28 -14.34 4.65
N ASN A 212 -10.37 -14.83 4.05
CA ASN A 212 -10.32 -16.04 3.22
C ASN A 212 -9.42 -15.86 2.00
N ARG A 213 -9.46 -14.69 1.36
CA ARG A 213 -8.56 -14.34 0.25
C ARG A 213 -7.10 -14.38 0.70
N LEU A 214 -6.77 -13.75 1.82
CA LEU A 214 -5.41 -13.69 2.36
C LEU A 214 -4.87 -15.08 2.72
N LEU A 215 -5.69 -15.94 3.33
CA LEU A 215 -5.30 -17.33 3.61
C LEU A 215 -4.99 -18.10 2.32
N LEU A 216 -5.80 -17.92 1.28
CA LEU A 216 -5.59 -18.59 -0.01
C LEU A 216 -4.31 -18.12 -0.69
N VAL A 217 -4.09 -16.80 -0.77
CA VAL A 217 -2.91 -16.23 -1.44
C VAL A 217 -1.61 -16.68 -0.76
N ALA A 218 -1.51 -16.57 0.58
CA ALA A 218 -0.31 -17.04 1.29
C ALA A 218 -0.09 -18.55 1.18
N SER A 219 -1.17 -19.34 1.14
CA SER A 219 -1.06 -20.79 0.90
C SER A 219 -0.47 -21.10 -0.48
N ILE A 220 -0.84 -20.33 -1.52
CA ILE A 220 -0.28 -20.47 -2.86
C ILE A 220 1.22 -20.12 -2.87
N TYR A 221 1.61 -19.01 -2.24
CA TYR A 221 3.03 -18.65 -2.15
C TYR A 221 3.87 -19.71 -1.42
N LYS A 222 3.41 -20.17 -0.24
CA LYS A 222 4.17 -21.14 0.56
C LYS A 222 4.22 -22.54 -0.06
N ASN A 223 3.11 -23.02 -0.64
CA ASN A 223 2.99 -24.43 -1.01
C ASN A 223 3.12 -24.70 -2.51
N ILE A 224 2.86 -23.70 -3.36
CA ILE A 224 2.75 -23.91 -4.82
C ILE A 224 3.88 -23.20 -5.55
N VAL A 225 4.03 -21.88 -5.35
CA VAL A 225 5.09 -21.11 -6.01
C VAL A 225 6.47 -21.63 -5.58
N GLY A 226 6.58 -22.14 -4.36
CA GLY A 226 7.78 -22.79 -3.83
C GLY A 226 8.95 -21.82 -3.61
N GLY A 227 10.09 -22.34 -3.16
CA GLY A 227 11.25 -21.53 -2.79
C GLY A 227 11.14 -20.85 -1.42
N ASP A 228 12.16 -20.10 -1.02
CA ASP A 228 12.19 -19.33 0.23
C ASP A 228 11.30 -18.08 0.11
N ASN A 229 9.98 -18.29 0.04
CA ASN A 229 8.95 -17.25 0.07
C ASN A 229 8.40 -17.08 1.50
N GLU A 230 8.55 -15.86 2.02
CA GLU A 230 7.92 -15.44 3.26
C GLU A 230 6.71 -14.57 2.95
N CYS A 231 5.60 -14.83 3.64
CA CYS A 231 4.39 -14.03 3.57
C CYS A 231 4.24 -13.25 4.87
N MET A 232 4.21 -11.93 4.79
CA MET A 232 4.15 -11.04 5.94
C MET A 232 2.92 -10.13 5.88
N LEU A 233 2.24 -9.96 7.01
CA LEU A 233 1.07 -9.10 7.12
C LEU A 233 1.42 -7.94 8.05
N PHE A 234 1.50 -6.75 7.48
CA PHE A 234 1.86 -5.53 8.20
C PHE A 234 0.60 -4.77 8.60
N VAL A 235 0.30 -4.75 9.89
CA VAL A 235 -0.91 -4.14 10.43
C VAL A 235 -0.57 -2.87 11.20
N ARG A 236 -1.22 -1.75 10.85
CA ARG A 236 -1.01 -0.47 11.54
C ARG A 236 -1.59 -0.46 12.96
N ALA A 237 -2.82 -0.93 13.13
CA ALA A 237 -3.48 -0.97 14.44
C ALA A 237 -2.72 -1.89 15.41
N ASN A 238 -2.78 -1.58 16.71
CA ASN A 238 -2.24 -2.47 17.73
C ASN A 238 -2.99 -3.80 17.74
N GLU A 239 -2.34 -4.87 18.16
CA GLU A 239 -2.94 -6.21 18.13
C GLU A 239 -4.28 -6.26 18.89
N ASP A 240 -4.37 -5.62 20.05
CA ASP A 240 -5.58 -5.59 20.89
C ASP A 240 -6.76 -4.83 20.28
N ASP A 241 -6.51 -3.96 19.28
CA ASP A 241 -7.54 -3.20 18.57
C ASP A 241 -8.15 -4.00 17.40
N ASN A 242 -7.58 -5.16 17.08
CA ASN A 242 -8.00 -6.01 15.98
C ASN A 242 -8.91 -7.16 16.46
N ASN A 243 -9.76 -7.65 15.56
CA ASN A 243 -10.68 -8.72 15.89
C ASN A 243 -10.15 -10.14 15.56
N HIS A 244 -11.02 -11.14 15.77
CA HIS A 244 -10.73 -12.56 15.56
C HIS A 244 -10.24 -12.94 14.13
N TYR A 245 -10.49 -12.10 13.12
CA TYR A 245 -10.00 -12.36 11.76
C TYR A 245 -8.48 -12.26 11.68
N LEU A 246 -7.88 -11.25 12.33
CA LEU A 246 -6.43 -11.15 12.44
C LEU A 246 -5.86 -12.36 13.16
N GLN A 247 -6.48 -12.74 14.28
CA GLN A 247 -6.05 -13.92 15.05
C GLN A 247 -6.14 -15.20 14.23
N THR A 248 -7.10 -15.31 13.31
CA THR A 248 -7.17 -16.45 12.38
C THR A 248 -5.98 -16.46 11.41
N LEU A 249 -5.59 -15.30 10.87
CA LEU A 249 -4.42 -15.18 9.98
C LEU A 249 -3.11 -15.47 10.73
N LYS A 250 -2.93 -14.90 11.92
CA LYS A 250 -1.75 -15.12 12.76
C LYS A 250 -1.59 -16.59 13.17
N ASN A 251 -2.67 -17.23 13.63
CA ASN A 251 -2.64 -18.63 14.06
C ASN A 251 -2.62 -19.64 12.90
N SER A 252 -2.71 -19.19 11.65
CA SER A 252 -2.68 -20.08 10.49
C SER A 252 -1.30 -20.66 10.18
N GLY A 253 -0.22 -20.04 10.69
CA GLY A 253 1.17 -20.40 10.39
C GLY A 253 1.63 -20.09 8.96
N ILE A 254 0.75 -19.55 8.10
CA ILE A 254 1.10 -19.15 6.73
C ILE A 254 1.41 -17.66 6.57
N TRP A 255 1.08 -16.85 7.58
CA TRP A 255 1.47 -15.43 7.66
C TRP A 255 2.36 -15.20 8.87
N ASP A 256 3.43 -14.44 8.68
CA ASP A 256 4.10 -13.72 9.77
C ASP A 256 3.41 -12.37 9.95
N VAL A 257 2.94 -12.06 11.16
CA VAL A 257 2.01 -10.94 11.39
C VAL A 257 2.60 -9.98 12.39
N SER A 258 2.79 -8.74 11.98
CA SER A 258 3.25 -7.64 12.83
C SER A 258 2.17 -6.59 13.00
N CYS A 259 2.08 -6.00 14.19
CA CYS A 259 1.07 -5.00 14.54
C CYS A 259 1.69 -3.75 15.18
N GLY A 260 1.09 -2.57 14.94
CA GLY A 260 1.50 -1.33 15.61
C GLY A 260 2.99 -1.01 15.43
N GLU A 261 3.69 -0.82 16.54
CA GLU A 261 5.12 -0.52 16.55
C GLU A 261 5.97 -1.59 15.87
N GLU A 262 5.61 -2.87 16.01
CA GLU A 262 6.34 -3.99 15.40
C GLU A 262 6.33 -3.88 13.87
N THR A 263 5.22 -3.44 13.28
CA THR A 263 5.13 -3.20 11.83
C THR A 263 6.17 -2.17 11.39
N TYR A 264 6.35 -1.08 12.14
CA TYR A 264 7.35 -0.08 11.81
C TYR A 264 8.79 -0.57 12.05
N GLN A 265 9.00 -1.45 13.03
CA GLN A 265 10.28 -2.11 13.25
C GLN A 265 10.64 -3.01 12.05
N GLN A 266 9.70 -3.80 11.55
CA GLN A 266 9.88 -4.61 10.34
C GLN A 266 10.18 -3.75 9.11
N ILE A 267 9.44 -2.64 8.91
CA ILE A 267 9.73 -1.69 7.83
C ILE A 267 11.17 -1.17 7.97
N SER A 268 11.61 -0.79 9.17
CA SER A 268 12.97 -0.31 9.40
C SER A 268 14.02 -1.38 9.14
N GLU A 269 13.79 -2.62 9.56
CA GLU A 269 14.68 -3.76 9.34
C GLU A 269 14.88 -4.01 7.84
N TYR A 270 13.79 -4.13 7.08
CA TYR A 270 13.86 -4.49 5.67
C TYR A 270 14.24 -3.34 4.75
N SER A 271 13.84 -2.10 5.03
CA SER A 271 14.20 -0.95 4.19
C SER A 271 15.52 -0.28 4.59
N GLY A 272 15.94 -0.44 5.84
CA GLY A 272 17.02 0.30 6.47
C GLY A 272 16.65 1.72 6.92
N PHE A 273 15.37 2.07 6.99
CA PHE A 273 14.91 3.41 7.36
C PHE A 273 13.94 3.40 8.55
N ASN A 274 14.26 4.17 9.60
CA ASN A 274 13.40 4.34 10.77
C ASN A 274 12.19 5.24 10.44
N LEU A 275 11.16 4.65 9.83
CA LEU A 275 9.94 5.37 9.46
C LEU A 275 9.15 5.87 10.69
N ALA A 276 9.08 5.09 11.78
CA ALA A 276 8.37 5.49 12.99
C ALA A 276 8.97 6.77 13.59
N GLY A 277 10.30 6.82 13.76
CA GLY A 277 10.98 8.01 14.25
C GLY A 277 10.80 9.21 13.31
N TRP A 278 10.87 8.97 11.99
CA TRP A 278 10.61 10.03 11.02
C TRP A 278 9.18 10.59 11.13
N ILE A 279 8.17 9.73 11.28
CA ILE A 279 6.77 10.15 11.47
C ILE A 279 6.66 11.00 12.74
N GLN A 280 7.19 10.52 13.86
CA GLN A 280 7.15 11.22 15.15
C GLN A 280 7.76 12.62 15.07
N ASP A 281 8.86 12.78 14.33
CA ASP A 281 9.59 14.04 14.24
C ASP A 281 9.00 15.04 13.21
N ASN A 282 8.24 14.56 12.22
CA ASN A 282 7.88 15.37 11.04
C ASN A 282 6.38 15.52 10.81
N ILE A 283 5.54 14.61 11.31
CA ILE A 283 4.09 14.61 11.11
C ILE A 283 3.39 15.22 12.32
N ASP A 284 2.71 16.34 12.11
CA ASP A 284 1.78 16.91 13.09
C ASP A 284 0.52 17.33 12.35
N TRP A 285 -0.42 16.37 12.21
CA TRP A 285 -1.65 16.61 11.47
C TRP A 285 -2.45 17.80 11.99
N SER A 286 -2.48 18.00 13.31
CA SER A 286 -3.27 19.06 13.93
C SER A 286 -2.70 20.44 13.68
N SER A 287 -1.37 20.58 13.53
CA SER A 287 -0.74 21.85 13.13
C SER A 287 -0.63 22.05 11.62
N ASP A 288 -0.52 20.96 10.85
CA ASP A 288 -0.22 21.03 9.42
C ASP A 288 -1.49 21.24 8.57
N LEU A 289 -2.64 20.76 9.05
CA LEU A 289 -3.95 21.04 8.47
C LEU A 289 -4.39 22.49 8.72
N SER A 290 -5.12 23.05 7.76
CA SER A 290 -5.76 24.36 7.91
C SER A 290 -6.73 24.41 9.08
N ASP A 291 -6.81 25.59 9.71
CA ASP A 291 -7.68 25.87 10.86
C ASP A 291 -9.14 25.45 10.62
N ASP A 292 -9.68 25.75 9.43
CA ASP A 292 -11.05 25.36 9.05
C ASP A 292 -11.24 23.83 9.04
N THR A 293 -10.23 23.10 8.55
CA THR A 293 -10.31 21.64 8.43
C THR A 293 -10.19 20.97 9.79
N ILE A 294 -9.24 21.42 10.63
CA ILE A 294 -9.08 20.85 11.97
C ILE A 294 -10.26 21.19 12.87
N GLN A 295 -10.84 22.38 12.75
CA GLN A 295 -12.06 22.74 13.46
C GLN A 295 -13.24 21.84 13.04
N TYR A 296 -13.42 21.63 11.74
CA TYR A 296 -14.43 20.69 11.24
C TYR A 296 -14.23 19.27 11.81
N PHE A 297 -12.98 18.79 11.90
CA PHE A 297 -12.70 17.47 12.46
C PHE A 297 -12.97 17.38 13.96
N ARG A 298 -12.72 18.44 14.73
CA ARG A 298 -13.08 18.49 16.16
C ARG A 298 -14.58 18.47 16.35
N ASP A 299 -15.29 19.29 15.59
CA ASP A 299 -16.75 19.41 15.69
C ASP A 299 -17.48 18.10 15.31
N ASN A 300 -16.83 17.24 14.51
CA ASN A 300 -17.39 15.98 14.03
C ASN A 300 -16.70 14.72 14.61
N ASP A 301 -15.87 14.87 15.65
CA ASP A 301 -15.15 13.75 16.31
C ASP A 301 -14.32 12.88 15.33
N LEU A 302 -13.63 13.55 14.40
CA LEU A 302 -12.80 12.94 13.38
C LEU A 302 -11.29 13.01 13.68
N GLU A 303 -10.85 13.93 14.55
CA GLU A 303 -9.43 14.13 14.87
C GLU A 303 -8.76 12.84 15.38
N LYS A 304 -9.50 11.98 16.10
CA LYS A 304 -9.03 10.67 16.59
C LYS A 304 -8.57 9.69 15.52
N TYR A 305 -8.91 9.92 14.24
CA TYR A 305 -8.46 9.08 13.13
C TYR A 305 -7.14 9.55 12.52
N LEU A 306 -6.63 10.74 12.87
CA LEU A 306 -5.36 11.31 12.40
C LEU A 306 -4.15 10.70 13.14
N THR A 307 -4.11 9.38 13.22
CA THR A 307 -3.08 8.64 13.96
C THR A 307 -2.35 7.70 13.03
N TRP A 308 -1.04 7.93 12.87
CA TRP A 308 -0.08 7.03 12.23
C TRP A 308 1.00 6.65 13.23
#